data_AF-A0A7J7TDN2-F1
#
_entry.id   AF-A0A7J7TDN2-F1
#
_cell.length_a   1.000
_cell.length_b   1.000
_cell.length_c   1.000
_cell.angle_alpha   90.00
_cell.angle_beta   90.00
_cell.angle_gamma   90.00
#
_symmetry.space_group_name_H-M   'P 1'
#
loop_
_entity.id
_entity.type
_entity.pdbx_description
1 polymer ?
#
loop_
_entity_poly.entity_id
_entity_poly.type
_entity_poly.pdbx_seq_one_letter_code
_entity_poly.pdbx_strand_id
1 'polypeptide(L)'
;MEVDAECLPVVRDFIRYFYSRRIDVSLSSVKCLHKLASAYGAKQLQSYCAYLFAILLPQDPSFQTPLNLYTYALATRDPVLEELCVQFLAWNFEALTAAEAWTSVPVALLQVLLSKSELAVPSELALLTAVDVWSWEKRASHREMEAMVEKVRFPMILPNDLFQLQFNLSLYWSHQALFQKKVLQALEFHTVPFQLLAQYRGLNLTEDAYKPRIYTSPTWSRSVTRDPDRYWSDPYQSFQTPQHPSFLFQSKFISWSLVHLSTVQSCWNYGFSCSSDELPVLGLTKSGYSDPTIGYENKALMICGDRFVADVTDFRGPKAMIPSALENNGSRSTSFFPCPAGSFSSFRAVIRPFYLTNSSGVD
;
A
#
# COMPACT_ATOMS: atom_id res chain seq x y z
N MET A 1 -12.69 37.12 -14.49
CA MET A 1 -12.52 35.70 -14.87
C MET A 1 -11.02 35.49 -15.02
N GLU A 2 -10.29 35.32 -13.91
CA GLU A 2 -8.86 35.02 -14.00
C GLU A 2 -8.73 33.55 -14.37
N VAL A 3 -8.48 33.32 -15.66
CA VAL A 3 -8.22 31.99 -16.21
C VAL A 3 -6.78 32.02 -16.70
N ASP A 4 -5.96 31.08 -16.23
CA ASP A 4 -4.61 30.91 -16.77
C ASP A 4 -4.69 30.78 -18.29
N ALA A 5 -3.74 31.40 -19.00
CA ALA A 5 -3.71 31.41 -20.46
C ALA A 5 -3.79 30.00 -21.08
N GLU A 6 -3.26 28.99 -20.38
CA GLU A 6 -3.27 27.58 -20.79
C GLU A 6 -4.67 26.95 -20.81
N CYS A 7 -5.60 27.46 -20.01
CA CYS A 7 -6.95 26.88 -19.85
C CYS A 7 -8.02 27.59 -20.68
N LEU A 8 -7.67 28.67 -21.39
CA LEU A 8 -8.56 29.41 -22.30
C LEU A 8 -9.31 28.55 -23.32
N PRO A 9 -8.70 27.54 -24.01
CA PRO A 9 -9.44 26.78 -25.01
C PRO A 9 -10.57 25.94 -24.41
N VAL A 10 -10.47 25.60 -23.13
CA VAL A 10 -11.41 24.70 -22.44
C VAL A 10 -12.58 25.46 -21.78
N VAL A 11 -12.45 26.78 -21.62
CA VAL A 11 -13.48 27.64 -21.02
C VAL A 11 -14.80 27.55 -21.77
N ARG A 12 -14.77 27.54 -23.11
CA ARG A 12 -15.99 27.50 -23.91
C ARG A 12 -16.79 26.23 -23.67
N ASP A 13 -16.09 25.09 -23.59
CA ASP A 13 -16.72 23.79 -23.38
C ASP A 13 -17.19 23.64 -21.93
N PHE A 14 -16.46 24.22 -20.97
CA PHE A 14 -16.91 24.33 -19.57
C PHE A 14 -18.17 25.20 -19.43
N ILE A 15 -18.28 26.33 -20.13
CA ILE A 15 -19.52 27.13 -20.11
C ILE A 15 -20.66 26.33 -20.73
N ARG A 16 -20.42 25.63 -21.85
CA ARG A 16 -21.42 24.77 -22.50
C ARG A 16 -21.92 23.68 -21.54
N TYR A 17 -21.07 23.12 -20.68
CA TYR A 17 -21.46 22.11 -19.70
C TYR A 17 -22.60 22.55 -18.78
N PHE A 18 -22.66 23.83 -18.37
CA PHE A 18 -23.78 24.30 -17.54
C PHE A 18 -25.14 24.23 -18.26
N TYR A 19 -25.14 24.27 -19.60
CA TYR A 19 -26.35 24.18 -20.42
C TYR A 19 -26.62 22.74 -20.88
N SER A 20 -25.59 21.98 -21.27
CA SER A 20 -25.73 20.64 -21.85
C SER A 20 -25.64 19.50 -20.83
N ARG A 21 -25.05 19.76 -19.65
CA ARG A 21 -24.59 18.75 -18.67
C ARG A 21 -23.68 17.67 -19.25
N ARG A 22 -23.07 17.93 -20.40
CA ARG A 22 -22.18 17.00 -21.10
C ARG A 22 -20.90 17.72 -21.51
N ILE A 23 -19.76 17.10 -21.19
CA ILE A 23 -18.45 17.60 -21.56
C ILE A 23 -17.52 16.43 -21.84
N ASP A 24 -16.79 16.52 -22.95
CA ASP A 24 -15.77 15.54 -23.29
C ASP A 24 -14.47 15.95 -22.61
N VAL A 25 -13.98 15.10 -21.72
CA VAL A 25 -12.78 15.37 -20.93
C VAL A 25 -11.61 14.57 -21.52
N SER A 26 -10.58 15.26 -21.99
CA SER A 26 -9.34 14.65 -22.47
C SER A 26 -8.24 14.74 -21.42
N LEU A 27 -7.29 13.80 -21.40
CA LEU A 27 -6.18 13.77 -20.43
C LEU A 27 -5.39 15.08 -20.32
N SER A 28 -5.24 15.81 -21.43
CA SER A 28 -4.58 17.13 -21.46
C SER A 28 -5.45 18.27 -20.91
N SER A 29 -6.77 18.14 -20.96
CA SER A 29 -7.72 19.15 -20.48
C SER A 29 -8.22 18.91 -19.05
N VAL A 30 -8.07 17.70 -18.49
CA VAL A 30 -8.52 17.33 -17.12
C VAL A 30 -8.04 18.34 -16.09
N LYS A 31 -6.75 18.73 -16.11
CA LYS A 31 -6.18 19.66 -15.13
C LYS A 31 -6.85 21.03 -15.18
N CYS A 32 -7.05 21.57 -16.38
CA CYS A 32 -7.72 22.83 -16.59
C CYS A 32 -9.21 22.79 -16.22
N LEU A 33 -9.91 21.71 -16.58
CA LEU A 33 -11.32 21.51 -16.22
C LEU A 33 -11.52 21.39 -14.72
N HIS A 34 -10.63 20.68 -14.04
CA HIS A 34 -10.64 20.60 -12.59
C HIS A 34 -10.43 21.97 -11.95
N LYS A 35 -9.47 22.76 -12.45
CA LYS A 35 -9.19 24.11 -11.93
C LYS A 35 -10.41 25.03 -12.10
N LEU A 36 -11.05 25.00 -13.26
CA LEU A 36 -12.28 25.75 -13.52
C LEU A 36 -13.42 25.25 -12.63
N ALA A 37 -13.62 23.94 -12.52
CA ALA A 37 -14.66 23.37 -11.68
C ALA A 37 -14.49 23.75 -10.19
N SER A 38 -13.26 23.75 -9.69
CA SER A 38 -12.92 24.22 -8.34
C SER A 38 -13.19 25.71 -8.16
N ALA A 39 -12.77 26.56 -9.12
CA ALA A 39 -12.97 28.01 -9.05
C ALA A 39 -14.45 28.44 -9.10
N TYR A 40 -15.28 27.72 -9.87
CA TYR A 40 -16.71 28.02 -10.02
C TYR A 40 -17.64 27.14 -9.17
N GLY A 41 -17.09 26.30 -8.29
CA GLY A 41 -17.87 25.47 -7.35
C GLY A 41 -18.67 24.33 -7.98
N ALA A 42 -18.30 23.87 -9.17
CA ALA A 42 -18.95 22.75 -9.87
C ALA A 42 -18.52 21.39 -9.29
N LYS A 43 -19.05 21.03 -8.12
CA LYS A 43 -18.61 19.86 -7.34
C LYS A 43 -18.64 18.52 -8.09
N GLN A 44 -19.68 18.27 -8.89
CA GLN A 44 -19.82 16.99 -9.64
C GLN A 44 -18.74 16.84 -10.72
N LEU A 45 -18.46 17.93 -11.45
CA LEU A 45 -17.41 17.92 -12.47
C LEU A 45 -16.03 17.87 -11.82
N GLN A 46 -15.85 18.56 -10.68
CA GLN A 46 -14.63 18.47 -9.90
C GLN A 46 -14.35 17.03 -9.45
N SER A 47 -15.32 16.35 -8.83
CA SER A 47 -15.15 14.95 -8.40
C SER A 47 -14.91 14.00 -9.56
N TYR A 48 -15.57 14.22 -10.71
CA TYR A 48 -15.35 13.41 -11.91
C TYR A 48 -13.94 13.61 -12.48
N CYS A 49 -13.48 14.86 -12.61
CA CYS A 49 -12.10 15.15 -13.00
C CYS A 49 -11.07 14.63 -11.99
N ALA A 50 -11.40 14.65 -10.68
CA ALA A 50 -10.56 14.10 -9.63
C ALA A 50 -10.33 12.60 -9.82
N TYR A 51 -11.40 11.85 -10.13
CA TYR A 51 -11.31 10.43 -10.45
C TYR A 51 -10.48 10.16 -11.72
N LEU A 52 -10.60 11.00 -12.74
CA LEU A 52 -9.81 10.85 -13.97
C LEU A 52 -8.30 11.05 -13.75
N PHE A 53 -7.86 11.75 -12.69
CA PHE A 53 -6.44 11.80 -12.34
C PHE A 53 -5.88 10.42 -11.95
N ALA A 54 -6.71 9.48 -11.49
CA ALA A 54 -6.27 8.11 -11.23
C ALA A 54 -5.74 7.41 -12.50
N ILE A 55 -6.19 7.82 -13.69
CA ILE A 55 -5.68 7.32 -14.97
C ILE A 55 -4.30 7.93 -15.29
N LEU A 56 -4.03 9.14 -14.83
CA LEU A 56 -2.82 9.91 -15.12
C LEU A 56 -1.65 9.53 -14.22
N LEU A 57 -1.90 9.22 -12.94
CA LEU A 57 -0.86 8.90 -11.95
C LEU A 57 0.10 7.78 -12.40
N PRO A 58 -0.38 6.64 -12.94
CA PRO A 58 0.51 5.52 -13.28
C PRO A 58 1.24 5.66 -14.62
N GLN A 59 0.95 6.70 -15.41
CA GLN A 59 1.58 6.93 -16.72
C GLN A 59 3.03 7.41 -16.58
N ASP A 60 3.37 8.03 -15.45
CA ASP A 60 4.68 8.63 -15.21
C ASP A 60 5.55 7.73 -14.31
N PRO A 61 6.56 7.03 -14.87
CA PRO A 61 7.46 6.19 -14.09
C PRO A 61 8.42 6.99 -13.19
N SER A 62 8.56 8.30 -13.41
CA SER A 62 9.47 9.16 -12.64
C SER A 62 8.87 9.66 -11.32
N PHE A 63 7.58 9.40 -11.07
CA PHE A 63 6.82 9.89 -9.90
C PHE A 63 6.72 11.42 -9.74
N GLN A 64 7.22 12.21 -10.71
CA GLN A 64 7.10 13.67 -10.70
C GLN A 64 5.64 14.13 -10.85
N THR A 65 4.87 13.47 -11.71
CA THR A 65 3.46 13.79 -11.94
C THR A 65 2.60 13.61 -10.67
N PRO A 66 2.67 12.48 -9.94
CA PRO A 66 2.03 12.33 -8.64
C PRO A 66 2.39 13.43 -7.63
N LEU A 67 3.67 13.81 -7.53
CA LEU A 67 4.10 14.85 -6.60
C LEU A 67 3.57 16.24 -6.99
N ASN A 68 3.58 16.56 -8.28
CA ASN A 68 3.00 17.80 -8.81
C ASN A 68 1.47 17.85 -8.65
N LEU A 69 0.79 16.71 -8.76
CA LEU A 69 -0.65 16.62 -8.52
C LEU A 69 -0.97 16.76 -7.02
N TYR A 70 -0.12 16.23 -6.13
CA TYR A 70 -0.27 16.42 -4.70
C TYR A 70 -0.14 17.89 -4.29
N THR A 71 0.87 18.62 -4.80
CA THR A 71 1.00 20.06 -4.52
C THR A 71 -0.18 20.86 -5.08
N TYR A 72 -0.70 20.46 -6.24
CA TYR A 72 -1.92 21.02 -6.81
C TYR A 72 -3.17 20.72 -5.97
N ALA A 73 -3.31 19.50 -5.43
CA ALA A 73 -4.41 19.12 -4.55
C ALA A 73 -4.43 19.97 -3.28
N LEU A 74 -3.26 20.21 -2.68
CA LEU A 74 -3.11 21.11 -1.54
C LEU A 74 -3.50 22.55 -1.87
N ALA A 75 -3.10 23.06 -3.05
CA ALA A 75 -3.45 24.40 -3.49
C ALA A 75 -4.95 24.57 -3.74
N THR A 76 -5.61 23.55 -4.29
CA THR A 76 -7.06 23.55 -4.58
C THR A 76 -7.92 23.09 -3.40
N ARG A 77 -7.30 22.60 -2.30
CA ARG A 77 -7.96 22.03 -1.12
C ARG A 77 -8.95 20.93 -1.48
N ASP A 78 -8.58 20.07 -2.42
CA ASP A 78 -9.39 18.91 -2.80
C ASP A 78 -8.96 17.67 -2.01
N PRO A 79 -9.74 17.24 -1.01
CA PRO A 79 -9.36 16.10 -0.17
C PRO A 79 -9.41 14.77 -0.94
N VAL A 80 -10.25 14.66 -1.98
CA VAL A 80 -10.37 13.41 -2.76
C VAL A 80 -9.11 13.21 -3.59
N LEU A 81 -8.64 14.26 -4.25
CA LEU A 81 -7.39 14.20 -5.01
C LEU A 81 -6.18 13.97 -4.11
N GLU A 82 -6.16 14.60 -2.93
CA GLU A 82 -5.10 14.39 -1.95
C GLU A 82 -5.02 12.91 -1.52
N GLU A 83 -6.15 12.32 -1.14
CA GLU A 83 -6.22 10.92 -0.74
C GLU A 83 -5.81 9.97 -1.87
N LEU A 84 -6.26 10.22 -3.10
CA LEU A 84 -5.87 9.43 -4.28
C LEU A 84 -4.35 9.46 -4.52
N CYS A 85 -3.72 10.64 -4.44
CA CYS A 85 -2.27 10.78 -4.57
C CYS A 85 -1.53 10.05 -3.45
N VAL A 86 -1.97 10.21 -2.20
CA VAL A 86 -1.37 9.54 -1.03
C VAL A 86 -1.49 8.03 -1.15
N GLN A 87 -2.65 7.51 -1.59
CA GLN A 87 -2.88 6.08 -1.77
C GLN A 87 -2.01 5.50 -2.89
N PHE A 88 -1.91 6.18 -4.03
CA PHE A 88 -1.03 5.76 -5.12
C PHE A 88 0.42 5.66 -4.68
N LEU A 89 0.92 6.71 -4.00
CA LEU A 89 2.28 6.76 -3.48
C LEU A 89 2.50 5.74 -2.37
N ALA A 90 1.50 5.46 -1.54
CA ALA A 90 1.62 4.47 -0.47
C ALA A 90 1.77 3.05 -0.99
N TRP A 91 0.99 2.67 -2.02
CA TRP A 91 1.06 1.35 -2.64
C TRP A 91 2.28 1.16 -3.54
N ASN A 92 2.88 2.26 -4.01
CA ASN A 92 4.05 2.24 -4.88
C ASN A 92 5.30 2.79 -4.18
N PHE A 93 5.33 2.76 -2.85
CA PHE A 93 6.39 3.37 -2.07
C PHE A 93 7.76 2.72 -2.32
N GLU A 94 7.82 1.40 -2.49
CA GLU A 94 9.03 0.68 -2.91
C GLU A 94 9.64 1.28 -4.18
N ALA A 95 8.83 1.48 -5.22
CA ALA A 95 9.26 2.09 -6.48
C ALA A 95 9.61 3.57 -6.32
N LEU A 96 8.88 4.30 -5.47
CA LEU A 96 9.15 5.71 -5.16
C LEU A 96 10.53 5.88 -4.52
N THR A 97 10.90 5.04 -3.55
CA THR A 97 12.21 5.13 -2.86
C THR A 97 13.39 4.82 -3.77
N ALA A 98 13.17 4.09 -4.86
CA ALA A 98 14.18 3.81 -5.87
C ALA A 98 14.27 4.91 -6.96
N ALA A 99 13.27 5.79 -7.04
CA ALA A 99 13.21 6.84 -8.05
C ALA A 99 13.97 8.09 -7.62
N GLU A 100 14.50 8.84 -8.60
CA GLU A 100 15.19 10.13 -8.36
C GLU A 100 14.29 11.17 -7.68
N ALA A 101 12.97 11.07 -7.87
CA ALA A 101 11.98 11.95 -7.27
C ALA A 101 11.87 11.81 -5.75
N TRP A 102 12.40 10.74 -5.14
CA TRP A 102 12.35 10.52 -3.69
C TRP A 102 12.88 11.72 -2.90
N THR A 103 13.97 12.30 -3.38
CA THR A 103 14.66 13.47 -2.82
C THR A 103 13.77 14.72 -2.78
N SER A 104 12.80 14.81 -3.68
CA SER A 104 11.91 15.97 -3.83
C SER A 104 10.65 15.89 -2.97
N VAL A 105 10.40 14.76 -2.29
CA VAL A 105 9.19 14.53 -1.49
C VAL A 105 9.10 15.53 -0.32
N PRO A 106 7.96 16.24 -0.16
CA PRO A 106 7.74 17.14 0.98
C PRO A 106 7.64 16.41 2.32
N VAL A 107 8.14 17.04 3.40
CA VAL A 107 8.13 16.48 4.77
C VAL A 107 6.71 16.10 5.22
N ALA A 108 5.73 16.98 4.95
CA ALA A 108 4.34 16.76 5.33
C ALA A 108 3.76 15.51 4.66
N LEU A 109 4.05 15.30 3.37
CA LEU A 109 3.60 14.12 2.64
C LEU A 109 4.22 12.84 3.20
N LEU A 110 5.53 12.87 3.49
CA LEU A 110 6.23 11.71 4.07
C LEU A 110 5.65 11.33 5.45
N GLN A 111 5.36 12.31 6.29
CA GLN A 111 4.71 12.07 7.58
C GLN A 111 3.32 11.43 7.44
N VAL A 112 2.55 11.82 6.43
CA VAL A 112 1.24 11.22 6.13
C VAL A 112 1.42 9.78 5.65
N LEU A 113 2.35 9.52 4.72
CA LEU A 113 2.65 8.19 4.20
C LEU A 113 3.10 7.22 5.30
N LEU A 114 4.01 7.66 6.17
CA LEU A 114 4.48 6.85 7.31
C LEU A 114 3.38 6.52 8.32
N SER A 115 2.28 7.29 8.35
CA SER A 115 1.15 7.01 9.23
C SER A 115 0.21 5.94 8.66
N LYS A 116 0.25 5.67 7.35
CA LYS A 116 -0.65 4.72 6.68
C LYS A 116 -0.22 3.28 6.91
N SER A 117 -1.13 2.43 7.37
CA SER A 117 -0.87 1.00 7.58
C SER A 117 -0.70 0.22 6.27
N GLU A 118 -1.32 0.68 5.19
CA GLU A 118 -1.24 0.10 3.84
C GLU A 118 -0.09 0.71 3.01
N LEU A 119 1.09 0.81 3.60
CA LEU A 119 2.31 1.20 2.90
C LEU A 119 3.00 -0.05 2.35
N ALA A 120 3.25 -0.11 1.04
CA ALA A 120 3.93 -1.22 0.38
C ALA A 120 5.45 -0.99 0.41
N VAL A 121 6.14 -1.76 1.26
CA VAL A 121 7.58 -1.64 1.48
C VAL A 121 8.23 -3.03 1.56
N PRO A 122 9.50 -3.21 1.17
CA PRO A 122 10.15 -4.52 1.33
C PRO A 122 10.19 -5.00 2.78
N SER A 123 10.57 -4.10 3.69
CA SER A 123 10.62 -4.31 5.14
C SER A 123 10.61 -2.95 5.88
N GLU A 124 10.34 -2.95 7.18
CA GLU A 124 10.46 -1.73 8.00
C GLU A 124 11.91 -1.23 8.10
N LEU A 125 12.88 -2.12 8.00
CA LEU A 125 14.29 -1.73 7.88
C LEU A 125 14.53 -0.91 6.60
N ALA A 126 14.01 -1.39 5.46
CA ALA A 126 14.14 -0.70 4.18
C ALA A 126 13.47 0.68 4.21
N LEU A 127 12.32 0.78 4.89
CA LEU A 127 11.63 2.06 5.13
C LEU A 127 12.51 3.02 5.93
N LEU A 128 13.10 2.56 7.03
CA LEU A 128 13.97 3.38 7.88
C LEU A 128 15.24 3.83 7.13
N THR A 129 15.86 2.96 6.34
CA THR A 129 17.02 3.33 5.51
C THR A 129 16.65 4.36 4.44
N ALA A 130 15.47 4.24 3.82
CA ALA A 130 15.01 5.21 2.83
C ALA A 130 14.78 6.60 3.45
N VAL A 131 14.27 6.64 4.70
CA VAL A 131 14.11 7.89 5.47
C VAL A 131 15.47 8.50 5.85
N ASP A 132 16.49 7.69 6.18
CA ASP A 132 17.85 8.17 6.46
C ASP A 132 18.46 8.85 5.21
N VAL A 133 18.36 8.22 4.04
CA VAL A 133 18.82 8.78 2.76
C VAL A 133 18.11 10.09 2.43
N TRP A 134 16.77 10.13 2.59
CA TRP A 134 15.99 11.34 2.37
C TRP A 134 16.38 12.48 3.31
N SER A 135 16.61 12.16 4.59
CA SER A 135 16.98 13.13 5.62
C SER A 135 18.33 13.79 5.33
N TRP A 136 19.28 13.04 4.78
CA TRP A 136 20.60 13.55 4.44
C TRP A 136 20.55 14.68 3.42
N GLU A 137 19.70 14.53 2.40
CA GLU A 137 19.61 15.51 1.31
C GLU A 137 18.76 16.73 1.63
N LYS A 138 17.63 16.53 2.32
CA LYS A 138 16.70 17.63 2.64
C LYS A 138 17.08 18.42 3.89
N ARG A 139 18.04 17.94 4.70
CA ARG A 139 18.43 18.54 5.99
C ARG A 139 17.21 18.87 6.85
N ALA A 140 16.34 17.88 7.03
CA ALA A 140 15.12 18.03 7.83
C ALA A 140 15.44 18.45 9.27
N SER A 141 14.51 19.17 9.92
CA SER A 141 14.72 19.60 11.30
C SER A 141 14.67 18.41 12.26
N HIS A 142 15.38 18.53 13.39
CA HIS A 142 15.44 17.49 14.43
C HIS A 142 14.04 17.03 14.88
N ARG A 143 13.13 17.97 15.13
CA ARG A 143 11.74 17.67 15.54
C ARG A 143 10.92 16.93 14.48
N GLU A 144 11.10 17.26 13.21
CA GLU A 144 10.41 16.56 12.11
C GLU A 144 10.92 15.13 11.96
N MET A 145 12.22 14.92 12.17
CA MET A 145 12.84 13.60 12.19
C MET A 145 12.33 12.75 13.35
N GLU A 146 12.26 13.30 14.56
CA GLU A 146 11.65 12.60 15.71
C GLU A 146 10.23 12.12 15.38
N ALA A 147 9.39 13.02 14.84
CA ALA A 147 8.01 12.70 14.49
C ALA A 147 7.90 11.62 13.39
N MET A 148 8.89 11.50 12.50
CA MET A 148 8.93 10.44 11.49
C MET A 148 9.42 9.11 12.06
N VAL A 149 10.50 9.13 12.85
CA VAL A 149 11.05 7.94 13.52
C VAL A 149 10.04 7.35 14.48
N GLU A 150 9.22 8.17 15.14
CA GLU A 150 8.15 7.68 16.01
C GLU A 150 7.11 6.82 15.28
N LYS A 151 6.87 7.08 13.99
CA LYS A 151 5.92 6.38 13.12
C LYS A 151 6.48 5.09 12.52
N VAL A 152 7.78 4.87 12.59
CA VAL A 152 8.45 3.63 12.14
C VAL A 152 8.16 2.50 13.14
N ARG A 153 7.86 1.30 12.63
CA ARG A 153 7.43 0.17 13.45
C ARG A 153 8.63 -0.69 13.85
N PHE A 154 9.42 -0.20 14.81
CA PHE A 154 10.58 -0.92 15.35
C PHE A 154 10.29 -2.38 15.79
N PRO A 155 9.13 -2.72 16.40
CA PRO A 155 8.80 -4.10 16.73
C PRO A 155 8.74 -5.07 15.54
N MET A 156 8.72 -4.54 14.30
CA MET A 156 8.69 -5.32 13.06
C MET A 156 10.08 -5.45 12.41
N ILE A 157 11.14 -4.95 13.04
CA ILE A 157 12.54 -5.07 12.59
C ILE A 157 13.21 -6.18 13.40
N LEU A 158 13.85 -7.14 12.73
CA LEU A 158 14.47 -8.29 13.41
C LEU A 158 15.57 -7.85 14.40
N PRO A 159 15.79 -8.58 15.52
CA PRO A 159 16.81 -8.25 16.51
C PRO A 159 18.23 -8.08 15.95
N ASN A 160 18.61 -8.91 14.97
CA ASN A 160 19.91 -8.81 14.29
C ASN A 160 20.04 -7.46 13.58
N ASP A 161 18.99 -7.03 12.90
CA ASP A 161 18.98 -5.78 12.13
C ASP A 161 18.91 -4.57 13.08
N LEU A 162 18.14 -4.67 14.17
CA LEU A 162 18.07 -3.65 15.23
C LEU A 162 19.46 -3.36 15.83
N PHE A 163 20.26 -4.39 16.06
CA PHE A 163 21.64 -4.22 16.55
C PHE A 163 22.53 -3.53 15.52
N GLN A 164 22.34 -3.82 14.23
CA GLN A 164 23.14 -3.23 13.15
C GLN A 164 22.82 -1.74 12.89
N LEU A 165 21.66 -1.24 13.34
CA LEU A 165 21.25 0.16 13.13
C LEU A 165 22.29 1.17 13.63
N GLN A 166 22.97 0.89 14.75
CA GLN A 166 23.95 1.80 15.34
C GLN A 166 25.21 2.00 14.48
N PHE A 167 25.46 1.07 13.54
CA PHE A 167 26.62 1.12 12.65
C PHE A 167 26.26 1.65 11.27
N ASN A 168 25.06 1.34 10.80
CA ASN A 168 24.66 1.61 9.41
C ASN A 168 23.90 2.93 9.21
N LEU A 169 23.25 3.45 10.25
CA LEU A 169 22.40 4.64 10.13
C LEU A 169 23.09 5.91 10.66
N SER A 170 23.09 6.94 9.82
CA SER A 170 23.58 8.26 10.24
C SER A 170 22.60 8.91 11.24
N LEU A 171 21.29 8.70 11.05
CA LEU A 171 20.23 9.21 11.92
C LEU A 171 20.31 8.69 13.36
N TYR A 172 20.93 7.53 13.58
CA TYR A 172 21.04 6.94 14.92
C TYR A 172 21.78 7.88 15.88
N TRP A 173 22.88 8.48 15.42
CA TRP A 173 23.73 9.33 16.24
C TRP A 173 23.09 10.68 16.58
N SER A 174 22.21 11.20 15.72
CA SER A 174 21.50 12.46 15.98
C SER A 174 20.32 12.32 16.96
N HIS A 175 19.75 11.11 17.09
CA HIS A 175 18.58 10.83 17.93
C HIS A 175 18.76 9.60 18.82
N GLN A 176 19.96 9.44 19.38
CA GLN A 176 20.36 8.23 20.11
C GLN A 176 19.36 7.82 21.20
N ALA A 177 18.85 8.77 22.00
CA ALA A 177 17.91 8.47 23.08
C ALA A 177 16.57 7.88 22.57
N LEU A 178 16.04 8.42 21.46
CA LEU A 178 14.80 7.94 20.85
C LEU A 178 15.00 6.52 20.28
N PHE A 179 16.09 6.31 19.55
CA PHE A 179 16.43 5.01 19.00
C PHE A 179 16.65 3.97 20.09
N GLN A 180 17.39 4.28 21.16
CA GLN A 180 17.59 3.35 22.28
C GLN A 180 16.28 2.94 22.93
N LYS A 181 15.36 3.89 23.16
CA LYS A 181 14.02 3.60 23.70
C LYS A 181 13.22 2.67 22.78
N LYS A 182 13.21 2.96 21.48
CA LYS A 182 12.48 2.18 20.47
C LYS A 182 13.08 0.79 20.25
N VAL A 183 14.41 0.68 20.24
CA VAL A 183 15.13 -0.61 20.16
C VAL A 183 14.82 -1.46 21.39
N LEU A 184 14.83 -0.88 22.60
CA LEU A 184 14.47 -1.61 23.82
C LEU A 184 13.03 -2.14 23.74
N GLN A 185 12.08 -1.30 23.29
CA GLN A 185 10.69 -1.71 23.09
C GLN A 185 10.57 -2.87 22.09
N ALA A 186 11.30 -2.81 20.97
CA ALA A 186 11.28 -3.86 19.97
C ALA A 186 11.91 -5.16 20.49
N LEU A 187 13.04 -5.09 21.19
CA LEU A 187 13.67 -6.27 21.79
C LEU A 187 12.76 -6.94 22.82
N GLU A 188 12.05 -6.15 23.64
CA GLU A 188 11.04 -6.66 24.56
C GLU A 188 9.94 -7.44 23.80
N PHE A 189 9.45 -6.89 22.68
CA PHE A 189 8.47 -7.54 21.82
C PHE A 189 8.98 -8.85 21.17
N HIS A 190 10.27 -8.92 20.84
CA HIS A 190 10.87 -10.11 20.24
C HIS A 190 11.18 -11.21 21.25
N THR A 191 11.39 -10.88 22.52
CA THR A 191 11.91 -11.81 23.54
C THR A 191 10.87 -12.23 24.57
N VAL A 192 9.90 -11.37 24.88
CA VAL A 192 8.89 -11.64 25.91
C VAL A 192 7.67 -12.31 25.28
N PRO A 193 7.15 -13.41 25.84
CA PRO A 193 5.89 -14.00 25.41
C PRO A 193 4.74 -13.00 25.45
N PHE A 194 3.87 -13.04 24.43
CA PHE A 194 2.81 -12.04 24.26
C PHE A 194 1.86 -11.93 25.47
N GLN A 195 1.61 -13.03 26.19
CA GLN A 195 0.75 -13.06 27.39
C GLN A 195 1.26 -12.12 28.48
N LEU A 196 2.58 -12.11 28.71
CA LEU A 196 3.20 -11.26 29.71
C LEU A 196 3.19 -9.79 29.26
N LEU A 197 3.41 -9.53 27.97
CA LEU A 197 3.31 -8.18 27.40
C LEU A 197 1.90 -7.61 27.55
N ALA A 198 0.88 -8.41 27.24
CA ALA A 198 -0.51 -7.99 27.38
C ALA A 198 -0.88 -7.75 28.86
N GLN A 199 -0.47 -8.65 29.76
CA GLN A 199 -0.82 -8.58 31.19
C GLN A 199 -0.10 -7.45 31.94
N TYR A 200 1.21 -7.31 31.77
CA TYR A 200 2.01 -6.40 32.61
C TYR A 200 2.27 -5.04 31.99
N ARG A 201 2.27 -4.93 30.65
CA ARG A 201 2.47 -3.65 29.96
C ARG A 201 1.15 -3.05 29.48
N GLY A 202 0.03 -3.80 29.54
CA GLY A 202 -1.26 -3.34 29.04
C GLY A 202 -1.23 -2.99 27.56
N LEU A 203 -0.34 -3.63 26.80
CA LEU A 203 -0.13 -3.29 25.38
C LEU A 203 -1.30 -3.82 24.54
N ASN A 204 -1.93 -2.93 23.80
CA ASN A 204 -2.84 -3.30 22.74
C ASN A 204 -2.04 -3.77 21.54
N LEU A 205 -1.73 -5.06 21.48
CA LEU A 205 -1.01 -5.67 20.35
C LEU A 205 -1.78 -5.64 19.02
N THR A 206 -3.02 -5.18 19.05
CA THR A 206 -3.84 -4.85 17.88
C THR A 206 -3.52 -3.48 17.28
N GLU A 207 -2.75 -2.63 17.98
CA GLU A 207 -2.31 -1.34 17.46
C GLU A 207 -1.41 -1.51 16.23
N ASP A 208 -1.47 -0.51 15.35
CA ASP A 208 -0.71 -0.47 14.12
C ASP A 208 0.80 -0.65 14.32
N ALA A 209 1.35 -0.22 15.47
CA ALA A 209 2.76 -0.36 15.79
C ALA A 209 3.24 -1.83 15.89
N TYR A 210 2.33 -2.76 16.20
CA TYR A 210 2.62 -4.19 16.38
C TYR A 210 2.12 -5.06 15.23
N LYS A 211 1.53 -4.43 14.20
CA LYS A 211 1.10 -5.10 12.98
C LYS A 211 2.09 -4.85 11.84
N PRO A 212 2.35 -5.83 10.97
CA PRO A 212 3.13 -5.59 9.76
C PRO A 212 2.36 -4.69 8.79
N ARG A 213 3.08 -3.88 8.01
CA ARG A 213 2.52 -3.19 6.83
C ARG A 213 2.38 -4.17 5.67
N ILE A 214 2.32 -3.66 4.45
CA ILE A 214 2.34 -4.49 3.25
C ILE A 214 3.81 -4.79 2.93
N TYR A 215 4.35 -5.86 3.51
CA TYR A 215 5.74 -6.26 3.27
C TYR A 215 5.90 -7.03 1.96
N THR A 216 6.61 -6.43 1.01
CA THR A 216 6.83 -6.97 -0.35
C THR A 216 8.06 -7.86 -0.46
N SER A 217 8.81 -8.04 0.63
CA SER A 217 9.93 -8.99 0.66
C SER A 217 9.47 -10.45 0.45
N PRO A 218 10.33 -11.32 -0.10
CA PRO A 218 10.01 -12.74 -0.32
C PRO A 218 9.68 -13.51 0.96
N THR A 219 10.08 -13.00 2.13
CA THR A 219 9.80 -13.60 3.44
C THR A 219 8.32 -13.55 3.81
N TRP A 220 7.62 -12.51 3.36
CA TRP A 220 6.21 -12.25 3.72
C TRP A 220 5.28 -12.21 2.51
N SER A 221 5.80 -12.34 1.29
CA SER A 221 5.00 -12.23 0.08
C SER A 221 5.44 -13.16 -1.03
N ARG A 222 4.49 -13.50 -1.90
CA ARG A 222 4.73 -14.29 -3.11
C ARG A 222 3.84 -13.81 -4.23
N SER A 223 4.38 -13.80 -5.45
CA SER A 223 3.65 -13.38 -6.65
C SER A 223 3.32 -14.56 -7.56
N VAL A 224 2.13 -14.53 -8.15
CA VAL A 224 1.74 -15.32 -9.32
C VAL A 224 1.79 -14.38 -10.53
N THR A 225 2.56 -14.76 -11.55
CA THR A 225 2.80 -13.94 -12.76
C THR A 225 2.09 -14.55 -13.96
N ARG A 226 1.54 -13.71 -14.82
CA ARG A 226 0.99 -14.13 -16.11
C ARG A 226 2.10 -14.19 -17.14
N ASP A 227 2.24 -15.30 -17.84
CA ASP A 227 3.17 -15.40 -18.97
C ASP A 227 2.65 -14.55 -20.15
N PRO A 228 3.52 -13.81 -20.85
CA PRO A 228 3.16 -13.11 -22.09
C PRO A 228 2.42 -13.98 -23.13
N ASP A 229 2.73 -15.29 -23.22
CA ASP A 229 2.22 -16.19 -24.26
C ASP A 229 0.87 -16.89 -23.94
N ARG A 230 -0.02 -16.18 -23.23
CA ARG A 230 -1.45 -16.49 -22.95
C ARG A 230 -1.78 -17.46 -21.81
N TYR A 231 -0.82 -18.14 -21.20
CA TYR A 231 -1.10 -18.99 -20.02
C TYR A 231 -0.51 -18.41 -18.74
N TRP A 232 -1.19 -18.58 -17.61
CA TRP A 232 -0.55 -18.38 -16.31
C TRP A 232 0.49 -19.49 -16.16
N SER A 233 1.79 -19.17 -16.22
CA SER A 233 2.88 -20.17 -16.33
C SER A 233 2.97 -21.10 -15.13
N ASP A 234 2.41 -20.70 -14.00
CA ASP A 234 2.04 -21.58 -12.91
C ASP A 234 0.99 -20.83 -12.08
N PRO A 235 -0.33 -21.13 -12.21
CA PRO A 235 -1.36 -20.42 -11.46
C PRO A 235 -1.25 -20.71 -9.96
N TYR A 236 -0.39 -21.64 -9.55
CA TYR A 236 -0.16 -22.07 -8.18
C TYR A 236 1.26 -21.67 -7.73
N GLN A 237 1.38 -21.15 -6.52
CA GLN A 237 2.67 -20.86 -5.90
C GLN A 237 2.63 -21.31 -4.45
N SER A 238 3.67 -22.04 -4.02
CA SER A 238 3.86 -22.40 -2.62
C SER A 238 5.04 -21.64 -2.03
N PHE A 239 4.90 -21.20 -0.79
CA PHE A 239 5.94 -20.50 -0.05
C PHE A 239 5.77 -20.67 1.45
N GLN A 240 6.79 -20.32 2.22
CA GLN A 240 6.79 -20.44 3.67
C GLN A 240 7.09 -19.10 4.31
N THR A 241 6.40 -18.81 5.40
CA THR A 241 6.67 -17.64 6.24
C THR A 241 6.83 -18.08 7.70
N PRO A 242 7.56 -17.33 8.55
CA PRO A 242 7.44 -17.47 9.99
C PRO A 242 5.99 -17.27 10.43
N GLN A 243 5.59 -17.82 11.57
CA GLN A 243 4.21 -17.62 12.06
C GLN A 243 3.92 -16.17 12.42
N HIS A 244 4.94 -15.47 12.93
CA HIS A 244 4.89 -14.09 13.39
C HIS A 244 6.27 -13.43 13.23
N PRO A 245 6.37 -12.10 13.02
CA PRO A 245 7.63 -11.35 13.04
C PRO A 245 8.42 -11.43 14.34
N SER A 246 7.81 -11.91 15.43
CA SER A 246 8.48 -11.99 16.73
C SER A 246 9.55 -13.09 16.67
N PHE A 247 10.67 -12.86 17.34
CA PHE A 247 11.82 -13.75 17.27
C PHE A 247 11.52 -15.14 17.86
N LEU A 248 10.54 -15.22 18.77
CA LEU A 248 9.99 -16.45 19.34
C LEU A 248 9.50 -17.46 18.28
N PHE A 249 9.14 -16.99 17.09
CA PHE A 249 8.59 -17.81 16.01
C PHE A 249 9.55 -17.99 14.83
N GLN A 250 10.81 -17.60 14.95
CA GLN A 250 11.77 -17.63 13.84
C GLN A 250 11.97 -19.04 13.24
N SER A 251 11.88 -20.09 14.06
CA SER A 251 12.01 -21.49 13.62
C SER A 251 10.67 -22.18 13.31
N LYS A 252 9.55 -21.49 13.52
CA LYS A 252 8.21 -22.03 13.31
C LYS A 252 7.65 -21.47 12.00
N PHE A 253 7.66 -22.30 10.97
CA PHE A 253 7.19 -21.92 9.64
C PHE A 253 5.76 -22.40 9.38
N ILE A 254 5.06 -21.62 8.57
CA ILE A 254 3.74 -21.93 8.02
C ILE A 254 3.87 -21.99 6.51
N SER A 255 3.27 -23.02 5.93
CA SER A 255 3.25 -23.21 4.48
C SER A 255 1.98 -22.58 3.91
N TRP A 256 2.16 -21.78 2.88
CA TRP A 256 1.09 -21.09 2.17
C TRP A 256 1.03 -21.54 0.73
N SER A 257 -0.19 -21.63 0.20
CA SER A 257 -0.44 -21.92 -1.20
C SER A 257 -1.32 -20.82 -1.78
N LEU A 258 -0.78 -20.08 -2.74
CA LEU A 258 -1.44 -19.02 -3.48
C LEU A 258 -1.86 -19.57 -4.84
N VAL A 259 -3.12 -19.38 -5.23
CA VAL A 259 -3.63 -19.84 -6.51
C VAL A 259 -4.51 -18.79 -7.21
N HIS A 260 -4.31 -18.60 -8.50
CA HIS A 260 -5.20 -17.81 -9.34
C HIS A 260 -6.33 -18.67 -9.90
N LEU A 261 -7.57 -18.33 -9.55
CA LEU A 261 -8.77 -19.11 -9.87
C LEU A 261 -9.67 -18.31 -10.83
N SER A 262 -9.65 -18.70 -12.09
CA SER A 262 -10.40 -18.01 -13.16
C SER A 262 -11.75 -18.66 -13.49
N THR A 263 -11.96 -19.92 -13.11
CA THR A 263 -13.15 -20.70 -13.45
C THR A 263 -13.71 -21.42 -12.23
N VAL A 264 -15.01 -21.73 -12.25
CA VAL A 264 -15.66 -22.49 -11.17
C VAL A 264 -14.97 -23.85 -11.02
N GLN A 265 -14.64 -24.52 -12.14
CA GLN A 265 -13.91 -25.78 -12.13
C GLN A 265 -12.55 -25.68 -11.43
N SER A 266 -11.79 -24.61 -11.69
CA SER A 266 -10.51 -24.41 -10.99
C SER A 266 -10.70 -24.27 -9.48
N CYS A 267 -11.75 -23.58 -9.03
CA CYS A 267 -12.05 -23.49 -7.60
C CYS A 267 -12.29 -24.87 -6.98
N TRP A 268 -13.13 -25.71 -7.59
CA TRP A 268 -13.40 -27.07 -7.11
C TRP A 268 -12.13 -27.93 -7.06
N ASN A 269 -11.29 -27.86 -8.09
CA ASN A 269 -10.05 -28.62 -8.16
C ASN A 269 -9.08 -28.28 -7.01
N TYR A 270 -9.08 -27.03 -6.54
CA TYR A 270 -8.23 -26.58 -5.43
C TYR A 270 -8.96 -26.52 -4.08
N GLY A 271 -10.19 -27.05 -3.99
CA GLY A 271 -10.96 -27.14 -2.73
C GLY A 271 -11.63 -25.84 -2.28
N PHE A 272 -11.84 -24.88 -3.19
CA PHE A 272 -12.55 -23.63 -2.93
C PHE A 272 -13.99 -23.69 -3.42
N SER A 273 -14.91 -23.04 -2.68
CA SER A 273 -16.28 -22.80 -3.14
C SER A 273 -16.37 -21.41 -3.76
N CYS A 274 -16.62 -21.35 -5.08
CA CYS A 274 -16.77 -20.10 -5.84
C CYS A 274 -18.06 -20.13 -6.66
N SER A 275 -18.72 -18.99 -6.77
CA SER A 275 -19.81 -18.76 -7.72
C SER A 275 -19.30 -18.02 -8.97
N SER A 276 -20.08 -18.02 -10.05
CA SER A 276 -19.65 -17.43 -11.34
C SER A 276 -19.52 -15.90 -11.30
N ASP A 277 -20.23 -15.24 -10.39
CA ASP A 277 -20.20 -13.80 -10.14
C ASP A 277 -18.96 -13.35 -9.36
N GLU A 278 -18.39 -14.21 -8.52
CA GLU A 278 -17.19 -13.90 -7.72
C GLU A 278 -15.88 -13.98 -8.52
N LEU A 279 -15.84 -14.85 -9.54
CA LEU A 279 -14.63 -15.10 -10.33
C LEU A 279 -14.26 -13.88 -11.17
N PRO A 280 -12.97 -13.66 -11.50
CA PRO A 280 -11.81 -14.42 -11.03
C PRO A 280 -11.41 -14.01 -9.59
N VAL A 281 -10.86 -14.95 -8.83
CA VAL A 281 -10.42 -14.74 -7.44
C VAL A 281 -9.01 -15.29 -7.21
N LEU A 282 -8.33 -14.76 -6.20
CA LEU A 282 -7.14 -15.36 -5.64
C LEU A 282 -7.53 -16.24 -4.46
N GLY A 283 -7.12 -17.50 -4.49
CA GLY A 283 -7.21 -18.42 -3.37
C GLY A 283 -5.91 -18.41 -2.58
N LEU A 284 -5.99 -18.35 -1.26
CA LEU A 284 -4.86 -18.47 -0.34
C LEU A 284 -5.22 -19.48 0.74
N THR A 285 -4.48 -20.59 0.79
CA THR A 285 -4.63 -21.59 1.84
C THR A 285 -3.39 -21.65 2.70
N LYS A 286 -3.61 -22.06 3.95
CA LYS A 286 -2.61 -22.19 4.99
C LYS A 286 -2.55 -23.65 5.43
N SER A 287 -1.34 -24.18 5.57
CA SER A 287 -1.10 -25.51 6.14
C SER A 287 0.00 -25.46 7.21
N GLY A 288 -0.08 -26.40 8.16
CA GLY A 288 0.76 -26.44 9.35
C GLY A 288 0.06 -25.90 10.59
N TYR A 289 0.61 -26.25 11.76
CA TYR A 289 0.11 -25.74 13.04
C TYR A 289 0.44 -24.25 13.17
N SER A 290 -0.56 -23.42 13.41
CA SER A 290 -0.38 -22.03 13.81
C SER A 290 -0.84 -21.88 15.26
N ASP A 291 -0.08 -21.13 16.04
CA ASP A 291 -0.51 -20.72 17.38
C ASP A 291 -1.90 -20.07 17.34
N PRO A 292 -2.87 -20.48 18.18
CA PRO A 292 -4.23 -19.94 18.17
C PRO A 292 -4.30 -18.45 18.53
N THR A 293 -3.22 -17.89 19.06
CA THR A 293 -3.12 -16.48 19.47
C THR A 293 -2.72 -15.57 18.31
N ILE A 294 -2.44 -16.13 17.13
CA ILE A 294 -2.03 -15.38 15.93
C ILE A 294 -3.16 -15.41 14.88
N GLY A 295 -3.64 -14.21 14.53
CA GLY A 295 -4.52 -13.95 13.39
C GLY A 295 -3.74 -13.54 12.14
N TYR A 296 -4.39 -13.58 10.97
CA TYR A 296 -3.81 -13.19 9.68
C TYR A 296 -4.74 -12.24 8.91
N GLU A 297 -4.26 -11.03 8.63
CA GLU A 297 -4.95 -9.97 7.86
C GLU A 297 -4.31 -9.83 6.46
N ASN A 298 -4.30 -10.94 5.71
CA ASN A 298 -3.57 -11.03 4.45
C ASN A 298 -4.15 -10.11 3.36
N LYS A 299 -3.28 -9.57 2.51
CA LYS A 299 -3.62 -8.64 1.43
C LYS A 299 -3.18 -9.20 0.07
N ALA A 300 -3.90 -8.85 -1.00
CA ALA A 300 -3.55 -9.14 -2.38
C ALA A 300 -3.29 -7.83 -3.13
N LEU A 301 -2.16 -7.74 -3.81
CA LEU A 301 -1.77 -6.59 -4.63
C LEU A 301 -1.96 -6.95 -6.10
N MET A 302 -2.67 -6.08 -6.82
CA MET A 302 -2.89 -6.19 -8.26
C MET A 302 -1.85 -5.35 -8.98
N ILE A 303 -0.97 -5.96 -9.77
CA ILE A 303 0.19 -5.29 -10.37
C ILE A 303 -0.02 -5.16 -11.88
N CYS A 304 0.24 -3.97 -12.44
CA CYS A 304 0.16 -3.72 -13.89
C CYS A 304 1.56 -3.59 -14.50
N GLY A 305 1.88 -4.47 -15.46
CA GLY A 305 3.10 -4.42 -16.28
C GLY A 305 4.41 -4.45 -15.47
N ASP A 306 4.37 -4.98 -14.24
CA ASP A 306 5.43 -4.93 -13.22
C ASP A 306 5.93 -3.50 -12.92
N ARG A 307 5.11 -2.49 -13.21
CA ARG A 307 5.43 -1.07 -13.01
C ARG A 307 4.87 -0.53 -11.71
N PHE A 308 3.60 -0.82 -11.43
CA PHE A 308 2.90 -0.25 -10.29
C PHE A 308 1.81 -1.18 -9.75
N VAL A 309 1.51 -1.01 -8.46
CA VAL A 309 0.37 -1.59 -7.77
C VAL A 309 -0.86 -0.73 -8.07
N ALA A 310 -1.82 -1.34 -8.75
CA ALA A 310 -3.06 -0.72 -9.19
C ALA A 310 -4.20 -0.83 -8.20
N ASP A 311 -4.21 -1.90 -7.41
CA ASP A 311 -5.21 -2.11 -6.36
C ASP A 311 -4.66 -3.01 -5.24
N VAL A 312 -5.25 -2.89 -4.06
CA VAL A 312 -5.02 -3.74 -2.90
C VAL A 312 -6.35 -4.25 -2.38
N THR A 313 -6.50 -5.58 -2.33
CA THR A 313 -7.73 -6.22 -1.84
C THR A 313 -7.46 -7.13 -0.64
N ASP A 314 -8.47 -7.29 0.21
CA ASP A 314 -8.41 -8.15 1.39
C ASP A 314 -8.72 -9.60 1.04
N PHE A 315 -8.01 -10.54 1.67
CA PHE A 315 -8.47 -11.91 1.75
C PHE A 315 -9.60 -12.02 2.79
N ARG A 316 -10.82 -12.27 2.31
CA ARG A 316 -11.97 -12.59 3.15
C ARG A 316 -12.06 -14.10 3.30
N GLY A 317 -11.58 -14.61 4.43
CA GLY A 317 -11.31 -16.04 4.59
C GLY A 317 -10.18 -16.46 3.65
N PRO A 318 -10.34 -17.51 2.83
CA PRO A 318 -9.29 -17.98 1.94
C PRO A 318 -9.33 -17.33 0.54
N LYS A 319 -10.23 -16.37 0.27
CA LYS A 319 -10.43 -15.78 -1.07
C LYS A 319 -10.24 -14.26 -1.08
N ALA A 320 -9.62 -13.73 -2.12
CA ALA A 320 -9.61 -12.30 -2.45
C ALA A 320 -10.18 -12.09 -3.85
N MET A 321 -11.15 -11.19 -3.99
CA MET A 321 -11.73 -10.85 -5.30
C MET A 321 -10.73 -10.03 -6.12
N ILE A 322 -10.65 -10.31 -7.42
CA ILE A 322 -9.84 -9.55 -8.35
C ILE A 322 -10.75 -8.52 -9.04
N PRO A 323 -10.48 -7.21 -8.90
CA PRO A 323 -11.27 -6.16 -9.53
C PRO A 323 -11.12 -6.17 -11.06
N SER A 324 -11.96 -5.42 -11.76
CA SER A 324 -11.76 -5.16 -13.19
C SER A 324 -10.61 -4.18 -13.39
N ALA A 325 -9.63 -4.51 -14.23
CA ALA A 325 -8.45 -3.67 -14.52
C ALA A 325 -8.78 -2.37 -15.28
N LEU A 326 -9.96 -2.31 -15.91
CA LEU A 326 -10.54 -1.14 -16.57
C LEU A 326 -12.02 -1.07 -16.22
N GLU A 327 -12.57 0.14 -16.28
CA GLU A 327 -14.00 0.36 -16.18
C GLU A 327 -14.72 -0.38 -17.31
N ASN A 328 -15.64 -1.27 -16.93
CA ASN A 328 -16.47 -2.03 -17.85
C ASN A 328 -17.91 -2.03 -17.32
N ASN A 329 -18.88 -2.31 -18.20
CA ASN A 329 -20.30 -2.42 -17.82
C ASN A 329 -20.61 -3.64 -16.94
N GLY A 330 -19.60 -4.24 -16.31
CA GLY A 330 -19.74 -5.38 -15.41
C GLY A 330 -20.19 -4.96 -14.01
N SER A 331 -20.63 -5.93 -13.23
CA SER A 331 -21.00 -5.75 -11.82
C SER A 331 -19.80 -5.69 -10.85
N ARG A 332 -18.56 -5.77 -11.36
CA ARG A 332 -17.34 -5.84 -10.54
C ARG A 332 -16.83 -4.45 -10.17
N SER A 333 -16.25 -4.32 -8.98
CA SER A 333 -15.48 -3.13 -8.63
C SER A 333 -14.34 -2.93 -9.61
N THR A 334 -14.14 -1.69 -10.01
CA THR A 334 -13.00 -1.25 -10.82
C THR A 334 -11.79 -1.07 -9.93
N SER A 335 -10.60 -1.37 -10.45
CA SER A 335 -9.37 -1.06 -9.73
C SER A 335 -9.28 0.45 -9.47
N PHE A 336 -8.71 0.82 -8.32
CA PHE A 336 -8.48 2.22 -7.97
C PHE A 336 -7.66 2.94 -9.05
N PHE A 337 -6.62 2.28 -9.56
CA PHE A 337 -5.83 2.77 -10.70
C PHE A 337 -6.00 1.81 -11.88
N PRO A 338 -6.42 2.28 -13.06
CA PRO A 338 -6.64 1.40 -14.21
C PRO A 338 -5.31 0.93 -14.82
N CYS A 339 -5.27 -0.34 -15.27
CA CYS A 339 -4.13 -0.84 -16.05
C CYS A 339 -4.27 -0.38 -17.52
N PRO A 340 -3.26 0.28 -18.11
CA PRO A 340 -3.29 0.66 -19.53
C PRO A 340 -3.43 -0.54 -20.48
N ALA A 341 -2.90 -1.71 -20.10
CA ALA A 341 -2.98 -2.95 -20.88
C ALA A 341 -4.35 -3.67 -20.76
N GLY A 342 -5.30 -3.14 -19.98
CA GLY A 342 -6.60 -3.75 -19.75
C GLY A 342 -6.59 -5.04 -18.94
N SER A 343 -5.45 -5.42 -18.37
CA SER A 343 -5.30 -6.59 -17.51
C SER A 343 -4.08 -6.46 -16.58
N PHE A 344 -4.14 -7.12 -15.43
CA PHE A 344 -3.01 -7.21 -14.50
C PHE A 344 -1.94 -8.17 -15.03
N SER A 345 -0.67 -7.87 -14.79
CA SER A 345 0.47 -8.73 -15.16
C SER A 345 0.76 -9.76 -14.08
N SER A 346 0.60 -9.39 -12.82
CA SER A 346 0.90 -10.26 -11.69
C SER A 346 0.04 -9.94 -10.48
N PHE A 347 -0.09 -10.93 -9.60
CA PHE A 347 -0.81 -10.83 -8.34
C PHE A 347 0.12 -11.21 -7.21
N ARG A 348 0.28 -10.35 -6.21
CA ARG A 348 1.16 -10.61 -5.06
C ARG A 348 0.32 -10.77 -3.80
N ALA A 349 0.38 -11.93 -3.15
CA ALA A 349 -0.18 -12.10 -1.82
C ALA A 349 0.84 -11.70 -0.76
N VAL A 350 0.38 -11.00 0.27
CA VAL A 350 1.18 -10.51 1.39
C VAL A 350 0.58 -11.03 2.69
N ILE A 351 1.40 -11.72 3.47
CA ILE A 351 1.04 -12.36 4.73
C ILE A 351 1.24 -11.37 5.87
N ARG A 352 0.18 -11.10 6.64
CA ARG A 352 0.17 -10.09 7.71
C ARG A 352 -0.31 -10.69 9.03
N PRO A 353 0.57 -11.36 9.77
CA PRO A 353 0.23 -11.89 11.09
C PRO A 353 0.06 -10.77 12.12
N PHE A 354 -0.83 -10.98 13.09
CA PHE A 354 -1.03 -10.12 14.25
C PHE A 354 -1.47 -10.93 15.47
N TYR A 355 -1.26 -10.42 16.67
CA TYR A 355 -1.73 -11.07 17.90
C TYR A 355 -3.22 -10.80 18.14
N LEU A 356 -3.95 -11.85 18.52
CA LEU A 356 -5.33 -11.78 18.98
C LEU A 356 -5.33 -11.46 20.48
N THR A 357 -5.84 -10.29 20.85
CA THR A 357 -5.93 -9.84 22.24
C THR A 357 -7.04 -10.54 23.04
N ASN A 358 -7.96 -11.23 22.35
CA ASN A 358 -9.08 -11.98 22.95
C ASN A 358 -8.91 -13.49 22.82
N SER A 359 -7.76 -14.05 23.20
CA SER A 359 -7.79 -15.43 23.71
C SER A 359 -8.16 -15.34 25.18
N SER A 360 -9.46 -15.38 25.46
CA SER A 360 -9.99 -15.69 26.78
C SER A 360 -9.52 -17.10 27.16
N GLY A 361 -8.27 -17.19 27.63
CA GLY A 361 -7.80 -18.27 28.48
C GLY A 361 -8.35 -18.05 29.87
N VAL A 362 -9.66 -18.24 30.02
CA VAL A 362 -10.35 -18.42 31.30
C VAL A 362 -11.36 -19.54 31.05
N ASP A 363 -10.83 -20.75 31.05
CA ASP A 363 -11.27 -21.95 31.80
C ASP A 363 -10.86 -23.25 31.12
#